data_AF-A0A1X7KWH3-F1
#
_entry.id   AF-A0A1X7KWH3-F1
#
_cell.length_a   1.000
_cell.length_b   1.000
_cell.length_c   1.000
_cell.angle_alpha   90.00
_cell.angle_beta   90.00
_cell.angle_gamma   90.00
#
_symmetry.space_group_name_H-M   'P 1'
#
loop_
_entity.id
_entity.type
_entity.pdbx_description
1 polymer ?
#
loop_
_entity_poly.entity_id
_entity_poly.type
_entity_poly.pdbx_seq_one_letter_code
_entity_poly.pdbx_strand_id
1 'polypeptide(L)'
;MSRTLTFPSSDAPALPIVSIDVPDDWHVLSTTAALLATAKEVEQGEFRPNVVVAISRFGQGYTLDTAIRAVIEKVSSIEGVAELGRDRPEVLGRAGFRIEFSYPDRRAGTLMQAVRLALVSNGPALDLVQVTATATATQAREIWAEIRSIQASATLS
;
A
#
# COMPACT_ATOMS: atom_id res chain seq x y z
N MET A 1 39.27 -15.38 7.72
CA MET A 1 38.96 -14.01 8.21
C MET A 1 37.45 -13.82 8.16
N SER A 2 36.88 -13.13 9.15
CA SER A 2 35.45 -12.81 9.20
C SER A 2 35.24 -11.29 9.18
N ARG A 3 34.15 -10.84 8.57
CA ARG A 3 33.70 -9.44 8.54
C ARG A 3 32.31 -9.39 9.18
N THR A 4 32.05 -8.35 9.97
CA THR A 4 30.71 -8.02 10.47
C THR A 4 29.97 -7.19 9.43
N LEU A 5 28.69 -7.52 9.20
CA LEU A 5 27.76 -6.71 8.43
C LEU A 5 26.73 -6.11 9.38
N THR A 6 26.45 -4.82 9.23
CA THR A 6 25.51 -4.07 10.08
C THR A 6 24.40 -3.50 9.22
N PHE A 7 23.19 -3.53 9.76
CA PHE A 7 22.03 -2.84 9.21
C PHE A 7 21.48 -1.85 10.24
N PRO A 8 21.20 -0.59 9.86
CA PRO A 8 21.49 0.00 8.55
C PRO A 8 22.98 0.37 8.38
N SER A 9 23.46 0.44 7.13
CA SER A 9 24.80 0.93 6.73
C SER A 9 24.79 1.48 5.31
N SER A 10 25.91 2.04 4.81
CA SER A 10 26.01 2.53 3.42
C SER A 10 25.76 1.45 2.37
N ASP A 11 26.22 0.22 2.65
CA ASP A 11 26.08 -0.92 1.76
C ASP A 11 24.69 -1.59 1.90
N ALA A 12 24.01 -1.34 3.03
CA ALA A 12 22.68 -1.87 3.36
C ALA A 12 21.84 -0.77 4.04
N PRO A 13 21.34 0.22 3.28
CA PRO A 13 20.69 1.40 3.85
C PRO A 13 19.40 1.04 4.58
N ALA A 14 19.02 1.85 5.57
CA ALA A 14 17.71 1.73 6.22
C ALA A 14 16.57 1.77 5.20
N LEU A 15 15.40 1.25 5.53
CA LEU A 15 14.21 1.47 4.70
C LEU A 15 13.85 2.98 4.70
N PRO A 16 13.24 3.50 3.63
CA PRO A 16 12.86 4.90 3.60
C PRO A 16 11.82 5.20 4.68
N ILE A 17 11.88 6.39 5.23
CA ILE A 17 10.89 6.88 6.19
C ILE A 17 9.67 7.31 5.39
N VAL A 18 8.52 6.72 5.71
CA VAL A 18 7.24 7.00 5.06
C VAL A 18 6.29 7.54 6.12
N SER A 19 5.48 8.52 5.73
CA SER A 19 4.44 9.11 6.57
C SER A 19 3.13 9.15 5.78
N ILE A 20 1.99 9.04 6.48
CA ILE A 20 0.64 9.25 5.97
C ILE A 20 -0.12 10.13 6.96
N ASP A 21 -1.00 10.99 6.45
CA ASP A 21 -1.94 11.75 7.27
C ASP A 21 -3.19 10.91 7.49
N VAL A 22 -3.64 10.88 8.74
CA VAL A 22 -4.71 10.01 9.21
C VAL A 22 -5.71 10.86 10.01
N PRO A 23 -7.00 10.84 9.68
CA PRO A 23 -8.03 11.54 10.46
C PRO A 23 -8.12 11.03 11.90
N ASP A 24 -8.65 11.86 12.81
CA ASP A 24 -8.70 11.55 14.25
C ASP A 24 -9.53 10.29 14.60
N ASP A 25 -10.50 9.91 13.77
CA ASP A 25 -11.34 8.72 13.96
C ASP A 25 -10.75 7.45 13.31
N TRP A 26 -9.52 7.54 12.83
CA TRP A 26 -8.72 6.42 12.35
C TRP A 26 -7.59 6.13 13.33
N HIS A 27 -7.49 4.87 13.75
CA HIS A 27 -6.56 4.45 14.79
C HIS A 27 -5.45 3.58 14.23
N VAL A 28 -4.26 3.66 14.84
CA VAL A 28 -3.14 2.79 14.52
C VAL A 28 -3.55 1.33 14.65
N LEU A 29 -3.29 0.56 13.60
CA LEU A 29 -3.52 -0.87 13.55
C LEU A 29 -2.18 -1.59 13.61
N SER A 30 -1.96 -2.40 14.65
CA SER A 30 -0.78 -3.26 14.71
C SER A 30 -0.98 -4.49 13.84
N THR A 31 -0.16 -4.65 12.80
CA THR A 31 -0.12 -5.85 11.95
C THR A 31 1.31 -6.22 11.63
N THR A 32 1.60 -7.52 11.55
CA THR A 32 2.96 -8.03 11.30
C THR A 32 3.43 -7.82 9.86
N ALA A 33 2.51 -7.52 8.94
CA ALA A 33 2.79 -7.45 7.50
C ALA A 33 2.98 -6.02 6.96
N ALA A 34 2.82 -4.99 7.80
CA ALA A 34 2.89 -3.59 7.38
C ALA A 34 3.86 -2.80 8.26
N LEU A 35 4.52 -1.80 7.67
CA LEU A 35 5.33 -0.83 8.42
C LEU A 35 4.45 0.24 9.08
N LEU A 36 3.40 0.67 8.37
CA LEU A 36 2.35 1.52 8.90
C LEU A 36 1.01 0.86 8.60
N ALA A 37 0.08 0.95 9.54
CA ALA A 37 -1.29 0.59 9.28
C ALA A 37 -2.22 1.42 10.17
N THR A 38 -3.34 1.83 9.57
CA THR A 38 -4.40 2.54 10.25
C THR A 38 -5.74 1.94 9.85
N ALA A 39 -6.73 2.01 10.74
CA ALA A 39 -8.07 1.54 10.47
C ALA A 39 -9.12 2.44 11.11
N LYS A 40 -10.21 2.67 10.38
CA LYS A 40 -11.36 3.42 10.89
C LYS A 40 -12.00 2.66 12.06
N GLU A 41 -12.47 3.41 13.04
CA GLU A 41 -13.33 2.87 14.09
C GLU A 41 -14.69 2.48 13.50
N VAL A 42 -15.21 1.31 13.89
CA VAL A 42 -16.49 0.75 13.44
C VAL A 42 -17.10 -0.05 14.58
N GLU A 43 -18.37 -0.38 14.47
CA GLU A 43 -19.04 -1.23 15.45
C GLU A 43 -18.40 -2.62 15.55
N GLN A 44 -18.51 -3.24 16.73
CA GLN A 44 -17.92 -4.56 16.95
C GLN A 44 -18.51 -5.59 15.99
N GLY A 45 -17.64 -6.31 15.27
CA GLY A 45 -18.03 -7.35 14.33
C GLY A 45 -18.11 -6.86 12.88
N GLU A 46 -18.05 -5.55 12.64
CA GLU A 46 -17.94 -5.02 11.28
C GLU A 46 -16.53 -5.17 10.71
N PHE A 47 -16.45 -5.20 9.39
CA PHE A 47 -15.17 -5.10 8.69
C PHE A 47 -14.57 -3.72 8.99
N ARG A 48 -13.31 -3.67 9.45
CA ARG A 48 -12.60 -2.42 9.71
C ARG A 48 -11.93 -1.92 8.42
N PRO A 49 -12.40 -0.82 7.80
CA PRO A 49 -11.70 -0.19 6.70
C PRO A 49 -10.29 0.15 7.15
N ASN A 50 -9.30 -0.16 6.31
CA ASN A 50 -7.90 0.00 6.70
C ASN A 50 -7.05 0.52 5.54
N VAL A 51 -5.96 1.19 5.88
CA VAL A 51 -4.88 1.57 4.98
C VAL A 51 -3.59 1.02 5.57
N VAL A 52 -2.84 0.28 4.76
CA VAL A 52 -1.57 -0.34 5.14
C VAL A 52 -0.46 0.09 4.19
N VAL A 53 0.72 0.33 4.73
CA VAL A 53 1.94 0.65 3.97
C VAL A 53 2.95 -0.48 4.17
N ALA A 54 3.38 -1.07 3.07
CA ALA A 54 4.43 -2.09 3.04
C ALA A 54 5.59 -1.63 2.15
N ILE A 55 6.80 -2.09 2.48
CA ILE A 55 7.99 -1.84 1.68
C ILE A 55 8.65 -3.17 1.35
N SER A 56 8.96 -3.36 0.07
CA SER A 56 9.74 -4.51 -0.42
C SER A 56 11.00 -4.01 -1.12
N ARG A 57 12.14 -4.64 -0.82
CA ARG A 57 13.44 -4.25 -1.36
C ARG A 57 13.82 -5.11 -2.57
N PHE A 58 14.30 -4.45 -3.62
CA PHE A 58 14.73 -5.06 -4.87
C PHE A 58 16.14 -4.59 -5.26
N GLY A 59 16.78 -5.38 -6.13
CA GLY A 59 18.09 -5.04 -6.70
C GLY A 59 17.99 -4.09 -7.89
N GLN A 60 19.15 -3.75 -8.44
CA GLN A 60 19.25 -2.94 -9.64
C GLN A 60 18.51 -3.59 -10.83
N GLY A 61 17.92 -2.76 -11.68
CA GLY A 61 17.13 -3.20 -12.85
C GLY A 61 15.66 -3.48 -12.54
N TYR A 62 15.25 -3.51 -11.26
CA TYR A 62 13.82 -3.49 -10.93
C TYR A 62 13.21 -2.13 -11.32
N THR A 63 12.00 -2.13 -11.85
CA THR A 63 11.35 -0.91 -12.34
C THR A 63 9.93 -0.81 -11.82
N LEU A 64 9.38 0.41 -11.83
CA LEU A 64 7.98 0.62 -11.49
C LEU A 64 7.05 -0.18 -12.42
N ASP A 65 7.36 -0.27 -13.73
CA ASP A 65 6.55 -1.07 -14.66
C ASP A 65 6.58 -2.57 -14.35
N THR A 66 7.70 -3.09 -13.84
CA THR A 66 7.76 -4.46 -13.32
C THR A 66 6.81 -4.65 -12.13
N ALA A 67 6.79 -3.71 -11.18
CA ALA A 67 5.88 -3.74 -10.05
C ALA A 67 4.40 -3.64 -10.48
N ILE A 68 4.11 -2.74 -11.43
CA ILE A 68 2.77 -2.55 -11.99
C ILE A 68 2.27 -3.85 -12.63
N ARG A 69 3.09 -4.51 -13.47
CA ARG A 69 2.71 -5.80 -14.07
C ARG A 69 2.41 -6.86 -13.03
N ALA A 70 3.25 -6.98 -12.01
CA ALA A 70 3.06 -7.96 -10.93
C ALA A 70 1.76 -7.70 -10.14
N VAL A 71 1.43 -6.44 -9.85
CA VAL A 71 0.17 -6.09 -9.18
C VAL A 71 -1.04 -6.34 -10.09
N ILE A 72 -0.98 -5.99 -11.37
CA ILE A 72 -2.07 -6.26 -12.33
C ILE A 72 -2.30 -7.77 -12.47
N GLU A 73 -1.25 -8.56 -12.58
CA GLU A 73 -1.32 -10.03 -12.64
C GLU A 73 -1.97 -10.60 -11.37
N LYS A 74 -1.52 -10.13 -10.19
CA LYS A 74 -2.12 -10.52 -8.91
C LYS A 74 -3.61 -10.17 -8.85
N VAL A 75 -3.98 -8.94 -9.20
CA VAL A 75 -5.38 -8.49 -9.21
C VAL A 75 -6.21 -9.34 -10.18
N SER A 76 -5.72 -9.56 -11.39
CA SER A 76 -6.42 -10.34 -12.42
C SER A 76 -6.57 -11.82 -12.06
N SER A 77 -5.75 -12.32 -11.14
CA SER A 77 -5.84 -13.71 -10.64
C SER A 77 -6.94 -13.91 -9.59
N ILE A 78 -7.54 -12.83 -9.06
CA ILE A 78 -8.60 -12.91 -8.06
C ILE A 78 -9.92 -13.31 -8.74
N GLU A 79 -10.51 -14.41 -8.28
CA GLU A 79 -11.81 -14.88 -8.78
C GLU A 79 -12.90 -13.83 -8.55
N GLY A 80 -13.64 -13.50 -9.62
CA GLY A 80 -14.73 -12.51 -9.56
C GLY A 80 -14.27 -11.06 -9.40
N VAL A 81 -13.00 -10.76 -9.65
CA VAL A 81 -12.49 -9.38 -9.60
C VAL A 81 -13.14 -8.50 -10.66
N ALA A 82 -13.47 -7.27 -10.27
CA ALA A 82 -13.86 -6.21 -11.17
C ALA A 82 -12.92 -5.01 -10.98
N GLU A 83 -12.15 -4.68 -12.01
CA GLU A 83 -11.35 -3.45 -11.99
C GLU A 83 -12.25 -2.23 -12.13
N LEU A 84 -12.05 -1.25 -11.25
CA LEU A 84 -12.82 -0.01 -11.21
C LEU A 84 -12.08 1.16 -11.88
N GLY A 85 -10.75 1.07 -11.96
CA GLY A 85 -9.92 1.98 -12.72
C GLY A 85 -8.45 1.91 -12.33
N ARG A 86 -7.58 2.39 -13.22
CA ARG A 86 -6.14 2.53 -12.96
C ARG A 86 -5.60 3.79 -13.62
N ASP A 87 -4.57 4.38 -13.01
CA ASP A 87 -3.85 5.55 -13.52
C ASP A 87 -2.42 5.62 -12.98
N ARG A 88 -1.67 6.64 -13.40
CA ARG A 88 -0.27 6.88 -13.01
C ARG A 88 -0.11 8.22 -12.29
N PRO A 89 -0.69 8.39 -11.09
CA PRO A 89 -0.52 9.61 -10.31
C PRO A 89 0.90 9.65 -9.74
N GLU A 90 1.28 10.81 -9.22
CA GLU A 90 2.40 10.85 -8.28
C GLU A 90 2.04 10.17 -6.97
N VAL A 91 3.00 9.44 -6.41
CA VAL A 91 2.91 8.76 -5.12
C VAL A 91 4.25 8.96 -4.41
N LEU A 92 4.22 9.46 -3.17
CA LEU A 92 5.42 9.88 -2.44
C LEU A 92 6.24 10.98 -3.17
N GLY A 93 5.58 11.87 -3.91
CA GLY A 93 6.23 12.96 -4.67
C GLY A 93 7.04 12.49 -5.89
N ARG A 94 6.76 11.29 -6.42
CA ARG A 94 7.45 10.73 -7.58
C ARG A 94 6.48 9.94 -8.46
N ALA A 95 6.93 9.55 -9.65
CA ALA A 95 6.15 8.70 -10.55
C ALA A 95 5.61 7.46 -9.82
N GLY A 96 4.30 7.23 -9.94
CA GLY A 96 3.59 6.17 -9.26
C GLY A 96 2.53 5.52 -10.14
N PHE A 97 1.79 4.62 -9.52
CA PHE A 97 0.67 3.89 -10.13
C PHE A 97 -0.42 3.70 -9.10
N ARG A 98 -1.67 3.76 -9.54
CA ARG A 98 -2.83 3.39 -8.74
C ARG A 98 -3.71 2.43 -9.52
N ILE A 99 -4.25 1.44 -8.82
CA ILE A 99 -5.35 0.59 -9.31
C ILE A 99 -6.39 0.45 -8.21
N GLU A 100 -7.67 0.52 -8.59
CA GLU A 100 -8.81 0.23 -7.74
C GLU A 100 -9.61 -0.92 -8.33
N PHE A 101 -10.05 -1.84 -7.48
CA PHE A 101 -10.79 -3.03 -7.89
C PHE A 101 -11.67 -3.52 -6.74
N SER A 102 -12.68 -4.31 -7.07
CA SER A 102 -13.50 -5.03 -6.10
C SER A 102 -13.47 -6.53 -6.37
N TYR A 103 -13.74 -7.33 -5.34
CA TYR A 103 -13.83 -8.78 -5.45
C TYR A 103 -14.70 -9.38 -4.35
N PRO A 104 -15.30 -10.55 -4.57
CA PRO A 104 -16.05 -11.26 -3.54
C PRO A 104 -15.13 -11.82 -2.45
N ASP A 105 -15.46 -11.55 -1.19
CA ASP A 105 -14.86 -12.16 -0.01
C ASP A 105 -15.91 -12.97 0.77
N ARG A 106 -15.54 -14.18 1.20
CA ARG A 106 -16.47 -15.11 1.86
C ARG A 106 -16.94 -14.65 3.23
N ARG A 107 -16.22 -13.74 3.88
CA ARG A 107 -16.50 -13.29 5.25
C ARG A 107 -17.12 -11.91 5.28
N ALA A 108 -16.63 -11.01 4.43
CA ALA A 108 -17.00 -9.59 4.45
C ALA A 108 -17.93 -9.17 3.28
N GLY A 109 -18.35 -10.11 2.43
CA GLY A 109 -19.09 -9.80 1.21
C GLY A 109 -18.17 -9.21 0.14
N THR A 110 -18.63 -8.23 -0.65
CA THR A 110 -17.73 -7.60 -1.63
C THR A 110 -16.75 -6.67 -0.95
N LEU A 111 -15.46 -6.91 -1.13
CA LEU A 111 -14.39 -5.98 -0.75
C LEU A 111 -14.03 -5.09 -1.93
N MET A 112 -13.60 -3.88 -1.60
CA MET A 112 -13.05 -2.91 -2.52
C MET A 112 -11.65 -2.54 -2.03
N GLN A 113 -10.68 -2.60 -2.94
CA GLN A 113 -9.28 -2.29 -2.66
C GLN A 113 -8.73 -1.22 -3.60
N ALA A 114 -7.87 -0.38 -3.04
CA ALA A 114 -7.06 0.58 -3.79
C ALA A 114 -5.59 0.32 -3.48
N VAL A 115 -4.77 0.18 -4.50
CA VAL A 115 -3.32 0.00 -4.36
C VAL A 115 -2.62 1.18 -5.02
N ARG A 116 -1.71 1.83 -4.28
CA ARG A 116 -0.76 2.81 -4.82
C ARG A 116 0.66 2.28 -4.72
N LEU A 117 1.45 2.45 -5.78
CA LEU A 117 2.83 2.00 -5.87
C LEU A 117 3.77 3.16 -6.14
N ALA A 118 4.94 3.10 -5.52
CA ALA A 118 6.03 4.02 -5.79
C ALA A 118 7.37 3.33 -5.54
N LEU A 119 8.31 3.42 -6.48
CA LEU A 119 9.67 2.89 -6.35
C LEU A 119 10.69 3.95 -5.91
N VAL A 120 11.27 3.80 -4.72
CA VAL A 120 12.24 4.71 -4.11
C VAL A 120 13.65 4.20 -4.36
N SER A 121 14.52 5.03 -4.92
CA SER A 121 15.95 4.74 -5.00
C SER A 121 16.60 4.90 -3.63
N ASN A 122 17.32 3.88 -3.17
CA ASN A 122 17.93 3.88 -1.84
C ASN A 122 19.33 3.25 -1.90
N GLY A 123 20.31 4.04 -2.34
CA GLY A 123 21.68 3.58 -2.56
C GLY A 123 21.75 2.45 -3.61
N PRO A 124 22.30 1.27 -3.28
CA PRO A 124 22.38 0.14 -4.20
C PRO A 124 21.05 -0.61 -4.40
N ALA A 125 20.02 -0.27 -3.62
CA ALA A 125 18.73 -0.94 -3.61
C ALA A 125 17.60 -0.05 -4.14
N LEU A 126 16.50 -0.68 -4.54
CA LEU A 126 15.25 -0.03 -4.89
C LEU A 126 14.15 -0.53 -3.94
N ASP A 127 13.50 0.39 -3.24
CA ASP A 127 12.45 0.08 -2.28
C ASP A 127 11.08 0.38 -2.89
N LEU A 128 10.29 -0.65 -3.15
CA LEU A 128 8.91 -0.52 -3.60
C LEU A 128 8.03 -0.25 -2.38
N VAL A 129 7.48 0.95 -2.31
CA VAL A 129 6.45 1.29 -1.34
C VAL A 129 5.08 1.00 -1.95
N GLN A 130 4.28 0.22 -1.23
CA GLN A 130 2.91 -0.11 -1.58
C GLN A 130 1.97 0.37 -0.49
N VAL A 131 1.04 1.25 -0.84
CA VAL A 131 -0.06 1.69 0.02
C VAL A 131 -1.32 0.98 -0.42
N THR A 132 -1.89 0.12 0.42
CA THR A 132 -3.10 -0.65 0.12
C THR A 132 -4.21 -0.22 1.06
N ALA A 133 -5.35 0.16 0.51
CA ALA A 133 -6.55 0.42 1.28
C ALA A 133 -7.60 -0.66 1.00
N THR A 134 -8.38 -1.00 2.01
CA THR A 134 -9.46 -1.99 1.90
C THR A 134 -10.69 -1.49 2.66
N ALA A 135 -11.87 -1.62 2.05
CA ALA A 135 -13.17 -1.44 2.68
C ALA A 135 -14.17 -2.44 2.08
N THR A 136 -15.34 -2.63 2.70
CA THR A 136 -16.45 -3.29 2.01
C THR A 136 -17.04 -2.37 0.95
N ALA A 137 -17.72 -2.94 -0.05
CA ALA A 137 -18.40 -2.16 -1.09
C ALA A 137 -19.49 -1.24 -0.53
N THR A 138 -20.14 -1.63 0.58
CA THR A 138 -21.11 -0.78 1.28
C THR A 138 -20.41 0.43 1.90
N GLN A 139 -19.37 0.21 2.71
CA GLN A 139 -18.60 1.29 3.34
C GLN A 139 -17.98 2.24 2.31
N ALA A 140 -17.46 1.70 1.19
CA ALA A 140 -16.84 2.49 0.14
C ALA A 140 -17.79 3.53 -0.50
N ARG A 141 -19.11 3.39 -0.38
CA ARG A 141 -20.04 4.45 -0.85
C ARG A 141 -19.89 5.75 -0.08
N GLU A 142 -19.42 5.67 1.15
CA GLU A 142 -19.35 6.81 2.08
C GLU A 142 -17.90 7.26 2.30
N ILE A 143 -16.99 6.31 2.56
CA ILE A 143 -15.64 6.63 3.04
C ILE A 143 -14.54 6.57 1.97
N TRP A 144 -14.87 6.23 0.72
CA TRP A 144 -13.83 6.00 -0.30
C TRP A 144 -13.05 7.26 -0.67
N ALA A 145 -13.70 8.42 -0.64
CA ALA A 145 -13.02 9.71 -0.82
C ALA A 145 -12.00 9.97 0.30
N GLU A 146 -12.35 9.69 1.55
CA GLU A 146 -11.46 9.79 2.71
C GLU A 146 -10.28 8.82 2.58
N ILE A 147 -10.53 7.54 2.24
CA ILE A 147 -9.48 6.55 1.97
C ILE A 147 -8.50 7.03 0.90
N ARG A 148 -9.01 7.56 -0.21
CA ARG A 148 -8.17 8.11 -1.28
C ARG A 148 -7.31 9.27 -0.79
N SER A 149 -7.83 10.11 0.11
CA SER A 149 -7.09 11.22 0.73
C SER A 149 -5.95 10.70 1.61
N ILE A 150 -6.21 9.72 2.48
CA ILE A 150 -5.19 9.07 3.31
C ILE A 150 -4.08 8.50 2.42
N GLN A 151 -4.43 7.76 1.37
CA GLN A 151 -3.43 7.22 0.44
C GLN A 151 -2.66 8.30 -0.33
N ALA A 152 -3.30 9.42 -0.68
CA ALA A 152 -2.67 10.52 -1.40
C ALA A 152 -1.72 11.35 -0.53
N SER A 153 -1.94 11.40 0.78
CA SER A 153 -1.08 12.08 1.75
C SER A 153 0.29 11.41 1.95
N ALA A 154 0.50 10.21 1.39
CA ALA A 154 1.73 9.48 1.59
C ALA A 154 2.94 10.29 1.11
N THR A 155 3.91 10.49 2.00
CA THR A 155 5.16 11.23 1.75
C THR A 155 6.40 10.48 2.22
N LEU A 156 7.55 10.86 1.67
CA LEU A 156 8.87 10.48 2.20
C LEU A 156 9.35 11.57 3.17
N SER A 157 10.07 11.16 4.20
CA SER A 157 10.70 12.06 5.18
C SER A 157 12.22 11.89 5.19
#